data_AF-A0A2N2L7P4-F1
#
_entry.id   AF-A0A2N2L7P4-F1
#
_cell.length_a   1.000
_cell.length_b   1.000
_cell.length_c   1.000
_cell.angle_alpha   90.00
_cell.angle_beta   90.00
_cell.angle_gamma   90.00
#
_symmetry.space_group_name_H-M   'P 1'
#
loop_
_entity.id
_entity.type
_entity.pdbx_description
1 polymer ?
#
loop_
_entity_poly.entity_id
_entity_poly.type
_entity_poly.pdbx_seq_one_letter_code
_entity_poly.pdbx_strand_id
1 'polypeptide(L)'
;MKKLVLPLLLLLAFGMLLAVESAPSAVVGYVKYDCVAGLNLVALPMATAWTNASELGDAYTGSFDAIFYWDFDAQTWFGASDLGGFWDGDFEIASSNVLMLSSLATISVYSIGQLPASNAVYTLGSGLNTIMVPLNRNDLTLAGDLGTELAVSDAVFYWDSAAQTFFGASDLGGFWDGDFDVSIGMPLMVSAFDSTTWPSRSSIKTKSINSRK
;
A
#
# COMPACT_ATOMS: atom_id res chain seq x y z
N MET A 1 34.46 40.06 -41.42
CA MET A 1 34.42 39.05 -40.32
C MET A 1 33.04 38.37 -40.23
N LYS A 2 32.51 37.82 -41.34
CA LYS A 2 31.14 37.24 -41.39
C LYS A 2 31.10 35.74 -41.71
N LYS A 3 32.26 35.09 -41.90
CA LYS A 3 32.34 33.72 -42.45
C LYS A 3 32.18 32.59 -41.41
N LEU A 4 32.12 32.91 -40.12
CA LEU A 4 32.04 31.94 -39.02
C LEU A 4 30.67 31.87 -38.33
N VAL A 5 29.73 32.77 -38.66
CA VAL A 5 28.43 32.84 -37.98
C VAL A 5 27.54 31.64 -38.34
N LEU A 6 27.53 31.25 -39.62
CA LEU A 6 26.69 30.15 -40.11
C LEU A 6 27.08 28.76 -39.56
N PRO A 7 28.36 28.34 -39.57
CA PRO A 7 28.74 27.05 -38.98
C PRO A 7 28.51 27.00 -37.47
N LEU A 8 28.66 28.15 -36.77
CA LEU A 8 28.41 28.23 -35.32
C LEU A 8 26.91 28.14 -34.99
N LEU A 9 26.04 28.76 -35.80
CA LEU A 9 24.59 28.63 -35.67
C LEU A 9 24.11 27.20 -35.95
N LEU A 10 24.74 26.51 -36.90
CA LEU A 10 24.41 25.12 -37.22
C LEU A 10 24.77 24.21 -36.03
N LEU A 11 25.95 24.40 -35.43
CA LEU A 11 26.39 23.66 -34.24
C LEU A 11 25.49 23.90 -33.03
N LEU A 12 25.03 25.15 -32.83
CA LEU A 12 24.05 25.48 -31.80
C LEU A 12 22.69 24.81 -32.07
N ALA A 13 22.23 24.80 -33.32
CA ALA A 13 20.98 24.14 -33.71
C ALA A 13 21.04 22.61 -33.53
N PHE A 14 22.17 21.97 -33.86
CA PHE A 14 22.41 20.55 -33.57
C PHE A 14 22.51 20.27 -32.06
N GLY A 15 23.08 21.17 -31.28
CA GLY A 15 23.10 21.08 -29.81
C GLY A 15 21.72 21.21 -29.17
N MET A 16 20.83 22.01 -29.75
CA MET A 16 19.43 22.17 -29.30
C MET A 16 18.52 20.99 -29.69
N LEU A 17 18.89 20.20 -30.71
CA LEU A 17 18.20 18.97 -31.10
C LEU A 17 18.52 17.77 -30.18
N LEU A 18 19.60 17.88 -29.38
CA LEU A 18 19.88 16.98 -28.27
C LEU A 18 19.30 17.51 -26.95
N ALA A 19 18.13 18.16 -27.03
CA ALA A 19 17.29 18.30 -25.85
C ALA A 19 17.00 16.89 -25.35
N VAL A 20 17.70 16.50 -24.28
CA VAL A 20 17.46 15.29 -23.52
C VAL A 20 15.95 15.21 -23.34
N GLU A 21 15.34 14.20 -23.97
CA GLU A 21 13.97 13.84 -23.64
C GLU A 21 13.97 13.65 -22.13
N SER A 22 13.38 14.58 -21.39
CA SER A 22 13.11 14.35 -19.99
C SER A 22 12.36 13.03 -19.97
N ALA A 23 12.93 12.00 -19.33
CA ALA A 23 12.24 10.74 -19.15
C ALA A 23 10.80 11.06 -18.71
N PRO A 24 9.77 10.40 -19.28
CA PRO A 24 8.38 10.69 -18.96
C PRO A 24 8.26 10.80 -17.44
N SER A 25 7.68 11.90 -16.93
CA SER A 25 7.56 12.16 -15.50
C SER A 25 7.01 10.91 -14.80
N ALA A 26 7.91 10.15 -14.17
CA ALA A 26 7.68 8.75 -13.84
C ALA A 26 7.01 8.60 -12.47
N VAL A 27 6.08 9.49 -12.14
CA VAL A 27 5.19 9.35 -10.98
C VAL A 27 3.80 9.05 -11.50
N VAL A 28 3.32 7.82 -11.31
CA VAL A 28 2.05 7.33 -11.89
C VAL A 28 0.95 7.23 -10.83
N GLY A 29 1.25 7.57 -9.58
CA GLY A 29 0.26 7.73 -8.51
C GLY A 29 0.89 7.88 -7.13
N TYR A 30 0.06 8.14 -6.14
CA TYR A 30 0.42 8.05 -4.74
C TYR A 30 -0.78 7.62 -3.90
N VAL A 31 -0.51 6.97 -2.77
CA VAL A 31 -1.47 6.79 -1.67
C VAL A 31 -0.87 7.43 -0.44
N LYS A 32 -1.66 8.26 0.24
CA LYS A 32 -1.26 9.04 1.41
C LYS A 32 -1.95 8.47 2.64
N TYR A 33 -1.17 8.27 3.71
CA TYR A 33 -1.66 7.93 5.04
C TYR A 33 -1.31 9.06 5.99
N ASP A 34 -2.32 9.61 6.66
CA ASP A 34 -2.12 10.62 7.70
C ASP A 34 -1.93 9.90 9.05
N CYS A 35 -0.68 9.83 9.47
CA CYS A 35 -0.27 9.19 10.72
C CYS A 35 -0.34 10.18 11.89
N VAL A 36 -0.69 9.68 13.07
CA VAL A 36 -0.61 10.39 14.35
C VAL A 36 0.57 9.87 15.17
N ALA A 37 0.91 10.53 16.28
CA ALA A 37 1.89 9.98 17.21
C ALA A 37 1.40 8.62 17.78
N GLY A 38 2.29 7.63 17.82
CA GLY A 38 1.96 6.24 18.16
C GLY A 38 1.92 5.33 16.93
N LEU A 39 1.19 4.23 17.02
CA LEU A 39 1.11 3.21 15.98
C LEU A 39 0.13 3.60 14.87
N ASN A 40 0.51 3.37 13.62
CA ASN A 40 -0.28 3.65 12.43
C ASN A 40 -0.14 2.51 11.43
N LEU A 41 -1.26 1.92 11.03
CA LEU A 41 -1.27 0.89 10.00
C LEU A 41 -1.27 1.56 8.61
N VAL A 42 -0.31 1.20 7.78
CA VAL A 42 -0.13 1.72 6.42
C VAL A 42 0.07 0.57 5.43
N ALA A 43 -0.18 0.81 4.15
CA ALA A 43 0.15 -0.15 3.09
C ALA A 43 1.05 0.49 2.03
N LEU A 44 1.76 -0.34 1.26
CA LEU A 44 2.60 0.09 0.13
C LEU A 44 1.98 -0.31 -1.23
N PRO A 45 0.84 0.29 -1.65
CA PRO A 45 0.16 -0.10 -2.87
C PRO A 45 0.88 0.29 -4.16
N MET A 46 1.78 1.27 -4.14
CA MET A 46 2.59 1.65 -5.30
C MET A 46 3.89 0.86 -5.34
N ALA A 47 4.55 0.82 -6.50
CA ALA A 47 5.88 0.24 -6.62
C ALA A 47 6.86 0.98 -5.68
N THR A 48 7.27 0.33 -4.59
CA THR A 48 8.19 0.91 -3.60
C THR A 48 9.62 0.92 -4.13
N ALA A 49 10.35 2.00 -3.82
CA ALA A 49 11.79 2.09 -4.04
C ALA A 49 12.61 1.50 -2.87
N TRP A 50 11.98 1.36 -1.71
CA TRP A 50 12.61 0.78 -0.53
C TRP A 50 12.58 -0.73 -0.59
N THR A 51 13.70 -1.34 -0.22
CA THR A 51 13.91 -2.79 -0.14
C THR A 51 13.96 -3.29 1.30
N ASN A 52 14.27 -2.42 2.26
CA ASN A 52 14.31 -2.74 3.69
C ASN A 52 13.54 -1.73 4.54
N ALA A 53 13.12 -2.14 5.73
CA ALA A 53 12.44 -1.28 6.70
C ALA A 53 13.31 -0.08 7.10
N SER A 54 14.61 -0.27 7.27
CA SER A 54 15.57 0.80 7.54
C SER A 54 15.57 1.90 6.46
N GLU A 55 15.47 1.53 5.19
CA GLU A 55 15.44 2.50 4.08
C GLU A 55 14.18 3.36 4.10
N LEU A 56 13.03 2.75 4.46
CA LEU A 56 11.79 3.49 4.71
C LEU A 56 11.95 4.41 5.93
N GLY A 57 12.52 3.90 7.02
CA GLY A 57 12.80 4.66 8.22
C GLY A 57 13.67 5.89 7.97
N ASP A 58 14.78 5.70 7.26
CA ASP A 58 15.73 6.75 6.89
C ASP A 58 15.11 7.78 5.94
N ALA A 59 14.21 7.36 5.04
CA ALA A 59 13.47 8.28 4.17
C ALA A 59 12.58 9.27 4.96
N TYR A 60 12.22 8.92 6.20
CA TYR A 60 11.49 9.76 7.15
C TYR A 60 12.32 9.99 8.43
N THR A 61 13.63 10.19 8.29
CA THR A 61 14.59 10.35 9.41
C THR A 61 14.01 11.18 10.57
N GLY A 62 14.04 10.62 11.78
CA GLY A 62 13.56 11.27 13.00
C GLY A 62 12.04 11.29 13.18
N SER A 63 11.29 10.60 12.31
CA SER A 63 9.82 10.55 12.38
C SER A 63 9.29 9.23 12.94
N PHE A 64 10.06 8.15 12.84
CA PHE A 64 9.69 6.82 13.35
C PHE A 64 10.75 6.31 14.33
N ASP A 65 10.33 5.58 15.36
CA ASP A 65 11.21 4.84 16.26
C ASP A 65 11.15 3.32 16.04
N ALA A 66 10.10 2.83 15.39
CA ALA A 66 9.99 1.43 14.97
C ALA A 66 9.06 1.24 13.76
N ILE A 67 9.32 0.17 13.00
CA ILE A 67 8.54 -0.26 11.85
C ILE A 67 8.28 -1.76 12.03
N PHE A 68 7.03 -2.19 11.91
CA PHE A 68 6.64 -3.58 12.14
C PHE A 68 5.92 -4.20 10.94
N TYR A 69 6.08 -5.51 10.79
CA TYR A 69 5.27 -6.36 9.94
C TYR A 69 4.51 -7.39 10.79
N TRP A 70 3.40 -7.87 10.25
CA TRP A 70 2.64 -8.95 10.87
C TRP A 70 3.25 -10.29 10.47
N ASP A 71 3.72 -11.07 11.44
CA ASP A 71 4.16 -12.43 11.22
C ASP A 71 2.98 -13.38 11.37
N PHE A 72 2.61 -14.02 10.26
CA PHE A 72 1.46 -14.92 10.21
C PHE A 72 1.68 -16.19 11.04
N ASP A 73 2.88 -16.76 11.04
CA ASP A 73 3.12 -18.05 11.71
C ASP A 73 3.11 -17.91 13.23
N ALA A 74 3.66 -16.82 13.76
CA ALA A 74 3.69 -16.49 15.17
C ALA A 74 2.45 -15.71 15.63
N GLN A 75 1.61 -15.23 14.70
CA GLN A 75 0.42 -14.41 14.98
C GLN A 75 0.75 -13.19 15.85
N THR A 76 1.81 -12.47 15.50
CA THR A 76 2.27 -11.28 16.24
C THR A 76 3.01 -10.30 15.34
N TRP A 77 3.20 -9.07 15.82
CA TRP A 77 4.03 -8.07 15.17
C TRP A 77 5.51 -8.28 15.50
N PHE A 78 6.36 -8.29 14.47
CA PHE A 78 7.82 -8.17 14.58
C PHE A 78 8.27 -6.89 13.89
N GLY A 79 9.42 -6.34 14.25
CA GLY A 79 9.83 -5.09 13.65
C GLY A 79 11.28 -4.72 13.84
N ALA A 80 11.65 -3.68 13.10
CA ALA A 80 12.91 -3.00 13.18
C ALA A 80 12.76 -1.76 14.07
N SER A 81 13.77 -1.45 14.89
CA SER A 81 13.77 -0.29 15.78
C SER A 81 14.97 0.60 15.52
N ASP A 82 14.78 1.93 15.52
CA ASP A 82 15.87 2.90 15.42
C ASP A 82 16.54 3.07 16.79
N LEU A 83 17.81 2.69 16.89
CA LEU A 83 18.61 2.80 18.12
C LEU A 83 19.52 4.03 18.12
N GLY A 84 19.21 5.04 17.31
CA GLY A 84 19.92 6.31 17.28
C GLY A 84 21.14 6.28 16.36
N GLY A 85 20.93 5.88 15.11
CA GLY A 85 21.96 5.86 14.06
C GLY A 85 22.12 4.52 13.35
N PHE A 86 21.35 3.50 13.74
CA PHE A 86 21.15 2.27 12.98
C PHE A 86 19.83 1.61 13.36
N TRP A 87 19.30 0.81 12.44
CA TRP A 87 18.11 0.00 12.65
C TRP A 87 18.48 -1.41 13.11
N ASP A 88 17.99 -1.83 14.26
CA ASP A 88 18.10 -3.21 14.74
C ASP A 88 16.89 -4.03 14.29
N GLY A 89 17.08 -5.28 13.90
CA GLY A 89 16.00 -6.16 13.43
C GLY A 89 15.45 -5.79 12.03
N ASP A 90 16.29 -5.24 11.16
CA ASP A 90 15.90 -4.85 9.80
C ASP A 90 15.34 -6.03 8.99
N PHE A 91 14.36 -5.74 8.14
CA PHE A 91 13.65 -6.75 7.36
C PHE A 91 13.28 -6.22 5.98
N GLU A 92 13.12 -7.15 5.03
CA GLU A 92 12.77 -6.81 3.65
C GLU A 92 11.36 -6.22 3.56
N ILE A 93 11.22 -5.16 2.76
CA ILE A 93 9.93 -4.59 2.39
C ILE A 93 9.77 -4.60 0.87
N ALA A 94 8.53 -4.78 0.45
CA ALA A 94 8.12 -4.90 -0.93
C ALA A 94 6.77 -4.19 -1.14
N SER A 95 6.43 -4.02 -2.42
CA SER A 95 5.12 -3.49 -2.79
C SER A 95 4.04 -4.45 -2.32
N SER A 96 2.90 -3.92 -1.91
CA SER A 96 1.76 -4.63 -1.30
C SER A 96 1.95 -5.06 0.16
N ASN A 97 3.08 -4.77 0.79
CA ASN A 97 3.19 -4.97 2.23
C ASN A 97 2.27 -4.00 2.99
N VAL A 98 1.77 -4.50 4.12
CA VAL A 98 1.08 -3.74 5.15
C VAL A 98 2.02 -3.68 6.34
N LEU A 99 2.29 -2.48 6.81
CA LEU A 99 3.24 -2.19 7.87
C LEU A 99 2.53 -1.43 9.00
N MET A 100 2.96 -1.67 10.24
CA MET A 100 2.61 -0.81 11.36
C MET A 100 3.81 0.11 11.63
N LEU A 101 3.60 1.42 11.56
CA LEU A 101 4.64 2.42 11.81
C LEU A 101 4.44 3.03 13.19
N SER A 102 5.47 3.03 14.03
CA SER A 102 5.48 3.80 15.26
C SER A 102 6.04 5.19 14.97
N SER A 103 5.15 6.19 14.99
CA SER A 103 5.46 7.58 14.65
C SER A 103 5.64 8.42 15.90
N LEU A 104 6.70 9.23 15.92
CA LEU A 104 7.03 10.13 17.04
C LEU A 104 6.15 11.39 17.06
N ALA A 105 5.54 11.74 15.92
CA ALA A 105 4.66 12.88 15.75
C ALA A 105 3.67 12.65 14.59
N THR A 106 2.72 13.55 14.40
CA THR A 106 1.84 13.56 13.22
C THR A 106 2.67 13.75 11.95
N ILE A 107 2.51 12.85 10.99
CA ILE A 107 3.23 12.86 9.72
C ILE A 107 2.38 12.25 8.61
N SER A 108 2.57 12.70 7.37
CA SER A 108 1.98 12.02 6.22
C SER A 108 2.98 11.08 5.58
N VAL A 109 2.60 9.81 5.46
CA VAL A 109 3.39 8.76 4.80
C VAL A 109 2.82 8.52 3.41
N TYR A 110 3.70 8.43 2.42
CA TYR A 110 3.33 8.26 1.02
C TYR A 110 3.89 6.94 0.49
N SER A 111 2.99 6.09 -0.03
CA SER A 111 3.38 5.09 -1.03
C SER A 111 3.31 5.78 -2.39
N ILE A 112 4.47 6.14 -2.94
CA ILE A 112 4.60 6.91 -4.18
C ILE A 112 5.47 6.14 -5.16
N GLY A 113 5.06 6.13 -6.44
CA GLY A 113 5.86 5.47 -7.46
C GLY A 113 5.09 5.15 -8.74
N GLN A 114 5.62 4.18 -9.47
CA GLN A 114 4.95 3.55 -10.60
C GLN A 114 3.81 2.66 -10.12
N LEU A 115 2.83 2.40 -11.00
CA LEU A 115 1.89 1.31 -10.74
C LEU A 115 2.67 -0.02 -10.64
N PRO A 116 2.38 -0.87 -9.64
CA PRO A 116 3.01 -2.18 -9.56
C PRO A 116 2.80 -3.00 -10.84
N ALA A 117 3.81 -3.77 -11.24
CA ALA A 117 3.71 -4.64 -12.42
C ALA A 117 2.62 -5.70 -12.30
N SER A 118 2.26 -6.07 -11.07
CA SER A 118 1.17 -6.98 -10.73
C SER A 118 0.35 -6.41 -9.59
N ASN A 119 -0.97 -6.61 -9.63
CA ASN A 119 -1.83 -6.29 -8.50
C ASN A 119 -1.46 -7.14 -7.28
N ALA A 120 -1.73 -6.61 -6.10
CA ALA A 120 -1.54 -7.32 -4.84
C ALA A 120 -2.38 -8.59 -4.80
N VAL A 121 -1.75 -9.68 -4.36
CA VAL A 121 -2.37 -10.99 -4.12
C VAL A 121 -1.79 -11.52 -2.82
N TYR A 122 -2.67 -11.96 -1.93
CA TYR A 122 -2.37 -12.44 -0.59
C TYR A 122 -2.75 -13.91 -0.48
N THR A 123 -1.86 -14.71 0.11
CA THR A 123 -2.20 -16.05 0.60
C THR A 123 -2.57 -15.91 2.06
N LEU A 124 -3.85 -16.14 2.37
CA LEU A 124 -4.36 -16.10 3.73
C LEU A 124 -4.31 -17.51 4.32
N GLY A 125 -4.01 -17.60 5.60
CA GLY A 125 -4.20 -18.81 6.40
C GLY A 125 -5.17 -18.59 7.55
N SER A 126 -5.51 -19.66 8.25
CA SER A 126 -6.38 -19.59 9.43
C SER A 126 -5.73 -18.72 10.52
N GLY A 127 -6.47 -17.75 11.06
CA GLY A 127 -5.99 -16.73 11.98
C GLY A 127 -6.08 -15.32 11.40
N LEU A 128 -5.31 -14.40 11.98
CA LEU A 128 -5.24 -13.01 11.54
C LEU A 128 -4.22 -12.87 10.41
N ASN A 129 -4.59 -12.09 9.39
CA ASN A 129 -3.78 -11.81 8.22
C ASN A 129 -3.86 -10.31 7.90
N THR A 130 -2.73 -9.68 7.57
CA THR A 130 -2.74 -8.31 7.06
C THR A 130 -2.91 -8.31 5.54
N ILE A 131 -3.78 -7.44 5.05
CA ILE A 131 -4.02 -7.21 3.62
C ILE A 131 -4.24 -5.73 3.36
N MET A 132 -4.14 -5.31 2.10
CA MET A 132 -4.71 -4.03 1.68
C MET A 132 -5.74 -4.27 0.57
N VAL A 133 -6.71 -3.38 0.42
CA VAL A 133 -7.59 -3.41 -0.76
C VAL A 133 -6.75 -3.10 -2.00
N PRO A 134 -6.60 -4.01 -2.98
CA PRO A 134 -5.74 -3.78 -4.14
C PRO A 134 -6.23 -2.63 -5.01
N LEU A 135 -5.31 -1.97 -5.72
CA LEU A 135 -5.61 -0.79 -6.56
C LEU A 135 -6.67 -1.05 -7.65
N ASN A 136 -6.85 -2.30 -8.06
CA ASN A 136 -7.84 -2.71 -9.06
C ASN A 136 -9.20 -3.14 -8.46
N ARG A 137 -9.40 -2.97 -7.15
CA ARG A 137 -10.59 -3.41 -6.41
C ARG A 137 -11.42 -2.26 -5.87
N ASN A 138 -11.66 -1.27 -6.73
CA ASN A 138 -12.54 -0.13 -6.41
C ASN A 138 -14.03 -0.51 -6.36
N ASP A 139 -14.37 -1.75 -6.71
CA ASP A 139 -15.70 -2.32 -6.56
C ASP A 139 -16.02 -2.71 -5.11
N LEU A 140 -15.02 -2.82 -4.24
CA LEU A 140 -15.20 -3.03 -2.81
C LEU A 140 -15.38 -1.68 -2.12
N THR A 141 -16.56 -1.47 -1.56
CA THR A 141 -16.89 -0.23 -0.84
C THR A 141 -17.12 -0.46 0.65
N LEU A 142 -17.44 -1.68 1.07
CA LEU A 142 -17.69 -2.04 2.46
C LEU A 142 -16.80 -3.21 2.91
N ALA A 143 -16.48 -3.25 4.19
CA ALA A 143 -15.71 -4.32 4.81
C ALA A 143 -16.44 -5.67 4.72
N GLY A 144 -17.77 -5.66 4.84
CA GLY A 144 -18.60 -6.84 4.67
C GLY A 144 -18.57 -7.41 3.26
N ASP A 145 -18.51 -6.56 2.22
CA ASP A 145 -18.34 -7.01 0.83
C ASP A 145 -17.02 -7.78 0.67
N LEU A 146 -15.94 -7.24 1.24
CA LEU A 146 -14.63 -7.88 1.25
C LEU A 146 -14.66 -9.22 2.00
N GLY A 147 -15.19 -9.24 3.22
CA GLY A 147 -15.27 -10.45 4.03
C GLY A 147 -16.10 -11.55 3.37
N THR A 148 -17.26 -11.20 2.79
CA THR A 148 -18.08 -12.15 2.01
C THR A 148 -17.35 -12.66 0.77
N GLU A 149 -16.57 -11.82 0.09
CA GLU A 149 -15.81 -12.26 -1.07
C GLU A 149 -14.65 -13.20 -0.72
N LEU A 150 -13.98 -12.98 0.42
CA LEU A 150 -12.97 -13.89 0.92
C LEU A 150 -13.53 -15.30 1.12
N ALA A 151 -14.82 -15.41 1.47
CA ALA A 151 -15.57 -16.64 1.74
C ALA A 151 -15.04 -17.51 2.90
N VAL A 152 -13.87 -17.16 3.44
CA VAL A 152 -13.21 -17.82 4.56
C VAL A 152 -12.97 -16.88 5.74
N SER A 153 -13.61 -15.71 5.75
CA SER A 153 -13.42 -14.67 6.78
C SER A 153 -14.69 -14.45 7.59
N ASP A 154 -14.51 -14.30 8.91
CA ASP A 154 -15.57 -14.02 9.88
C ASP A 154 -15.46 -12.61 10.49
N ALA A 155 -14.33 -11.93 10.31
CA ALA A 155 -14.16 -10.54 10.70
C ALA A 155 -13.13 -9.80 9.84
N VAL A 156 -13.39 -8.51 9.60
CA VAL A 156 -12.50 -7.57 8.92
C VAL A 156 -12.29 -6.37 9.83
N PHE A 157 -11.04 -5.97 10.02
CA PHE A 157 -10.66 -4.91 10.95
C PHE A 157 -9.87 -3.80 10.26
N TYR A 158 -10.07 -2.56 10.71
CA TYR A 158 -9.20 -1.44 10.44
C TYR A 158 -8.51 -0.99 11.72
N TRP A 159 -7.32 -0.42 11.60
CA TRP A 159 -6.62 0.22 12.71
C TRP A 159 -7.13 1.65 12.87
N ASP A 160 -7.67 1.98 14.03
CA ASP A 160 -7.95 3.35 14.41
C ASP A 160 -6.72 3.92 15.13
N SER A 161 -6.01 4.80 14.46
CA SER A 161 -4.79 5.40 14.99
C SER A 161 -5.05 6.43 16.11
N ALA A 162 -6.26 6.99 16.22
CA ALA A 162 -6.58 7.89 17.32
C ALA A 162 -6.85 7.12 18.63
N ALA A 163 -7.54 5.99 18.53
CA ALA A 163 -7.87 5.10 19.63
C ALA A 163 -6.77 4.06 19.93
N GLN A 164 -5.78 3.94 19.04
CA GLN A 164 -4.67 2.97 19.13
C GLN A 164 -5.17 1.52 19.29
N THR A 165 -6.18 1.15 18.50
CA THR A 165 -6.78 -0.19 18.54
C THR A 165 -7.43 -0.57 17.20
N PHE A 166 -7.71 -1.87 17.04
CA PHE A 166 -8.50 -2.37 15.92
C PHE A 166 -10.00 -2.25 16.22
N PHE A 167 -10.75 -1.77 15.23
CA PHE A 167 -12.20 -1.89 15.14
C PHE A 167 -12.53 -2.75 13.93
N GLY A 168 -13.71 -3.38 13.92
CA GLY A 168 -14.04 -4.25 12.81
C GLY A 168 -15.50 -4.56 12.63
N ALA A 169 -15.77 -5.16 11.49
CA ALA A 169 -17.03 -5.75 11.13
C ALA A 169 -16.95 -7.27 11.33
N SER A 170 -18.05 -7.90 11.71
CA SER A 170 -18.12 -9.36 11.93
C SER A 170 -19.32 -9.97 11.23
N ASP A 171 -19.15 -11.15 10.65
CA ASP A 171 -20.26 -11.93 10.07
C ASP A 171 -21.03 -12.62 11.19
N LEU A 172 -22.31 -12.26 11.34
CA LEU A 172 -23.23 -12.86 12.32
C LEU A 172 -24.15 -13.92 11.71
N GLY A 173 -23.81 -14.45 10.53
CA GLY A 173 -24.55 -15.51 9.86
C GLY A 173 -25.69 -14.97 9.01
N GLY A 174 -25.35 -14.15 8.02
CA GLY A 174 -26.29 -13.61 7.02
C GLY A 174 -26.29 -12.09 6.89
N PHE A 175 -25.53 -11.39 7.74
CA PHE A 175 -25.20 -9.98 7.61
C PHE A 175 -23.92 -9.66 8.37
N TRP A 176 -23.29 -8.55 8.00
CA TRP A 176 -22.12 -8.00 8.69
C TRP A 176 -22.56 -6.93 9.69
N ASP A 177 -22.25 -7.14 10.98
CA ASP A 177 -22.41 -6.12 12.02
C ASP A 177 -21.17 -5.23 12.08
N GLY A 178 -21.36 -3.93 12.34
CA GLY A 178 -20.25 -2.97 12.41
C GLY A 178 -19.56 -2.69 11.07
N ASP A 179 -20.26 -2.89 9.94
CA ASP A 179 -19.72 -2.67 8.60
C ASP A 179 -19.22 -1.22 8.41
N PHE A 180 -18.13 -1.06 7.67
CA PHE A 180 -17.44 0.22 7.48
C PHE A 180 -16.92 0.36 6.05
N ASP A 181 -16.75 1.62 5.63
CA ASP A 181 -16.28 1.93 4.29
C ASP A 181 -14.83 1.47 4.09
N VAL A 182 -14.57 0.81 2.97
CA VAL A 182 -13.22 0.46 2.51
C VAL A 182 -12.93 1.12 1.18
N SER A 183 -11.64 1.32 0.89
CA SER A 183 -11.19 1.91 -0.36
C SER A 183 -9.83 1.36 -0.78
N ILE A 184 -9.48 1.52 -2.05
CA ILE A 184 -8.20 1.04 -2.60
C ILE A 184 -7.01 1.58 -1.80
N GLY A 185 -6.04 0.71 -1.54
CA GLY A 185 -4.86 1.00 -0.72
C GLY A 185 -5.12 0.97 0.79
N MET A 186 -6.36 0.85 1.27
CA MET A 186 -6.64 0.80 2.69
C MET A 186 -6.06 -0.48 3.31
N PRO A 187 -5.16 -0.38 4.32
CA PRO A 187 -4.67 -1.53 5.05
C PRO A 187 -5.71 -2.04 6.03
N LEU A 188 -5.82 -3.36 6.14
CA LEU A 188 -6.79 -4.06 6.95
C LEU A 188 -6.13 -5.28 7.60
N MET A 189 -6.74 -5.75 8.69
CA MET A 189 -6.49 -7.08 9.24
C MET A 189 -7.75 -7.92 9.03
N VAL A 190 -7.61 -9.16 8.57
CA VAL A 190 -8.74 -10.08 8.39
C VAL A 190 -8.55 -11.31 9.25
N SER A 191 -9.61 -11.71 9.95
CA SER A 191 -9.71 -13.00 10.61
C SER A 191 -10.25 -13.99 9.59
N ALA A 192 -9.47 -15.04 9.31
CA ALA A 192 -9.85 -16.12 8.42
C ALA A 192 -9.92 -17.44 9.19
N PHE A 193 -10.94 -18.26 8.93
CA PHE A 193 -11.07 -19.59 9.54
C PHE A 193 -10.47 -20.70 8.67
N ASP A 194 -10.18 -20.43 7.40
CA ASP A 194 -9.52 -21.34 6.45
C ASP A 194 -8.57 -20.58 5.52
N SER A 195 -7.73 -21.31 4.80
CA SER A 195 -6.79 -20.74 3.84
C SER A 195 -7.45 -20.36 2.52
N THR A 196 -6.99 -19.27 1.91
CA THR A 196 -7.43 -18.85 0.57
C THR A 196 -6.35 -18.00 -0.11
N THR A 197 -6.52 -17.76 -1.40
CA THR A 197 -5.74 -16.74 -2.13
C THR A 197 -6.68 -15.63 -2.56
N TRP A 198 -6.38 -14.40 -2.17
CA TRP A 198 -7.21 -13.25 -2.47
C TRP A 198 -6.42 -12.03 -2.97
N PRO A 199 -6.90 -11.30 -4.00
CA PRO A 199 -8.04 -11.66 -4.85
C PRO A 199 -7.76 -12.93 -5.64
N SER A 200 -8.70 -13.87 -5.65
CA SER A 200 -8.60 -15.04 -6.51
C SER A 200 -8.77 -14.60 -7.97
N ARG A 201 -8.16 -15.30 -8.93
CA ARG A 201 -8.46 -15.07 -10.36
C ARG A 201 -9.89 -15.55 -10.64
N SER A 202 -10.91 -14.77 -10.27
CA SER A 202 -12.29 -15.05 -10.65
C SER A 202 -13.11 -13.78 -10.87
N SER A 203 -13.25 -13.51 -12.17
CA SER A 203 -14.20 -12.66 -12.89
C SER A 203 -14.32 -11.18 -12.52
N ILE A 204 -13.86 -10.34 -13.46
CA ILE A 204 -14.49 -9.04 -13.74
C ILE A 204 -16.01 -9.25 -13.76
N LYS A 205 -16.74 -8.73 -12.77
CA LYS A 205 -18.20 -8.63 -12.85
C LYS A 205 -18.52 -7.64 -13.97
N THR A 206 -18.62 -8.14 -15.20
CA THR A 206 -19.12 -7.34 -16.33
C THR A 206 -20.59 -7.07 -16.03
N LYS A 207 -20.90 -5.85 -15.62
CA LYS A 207 -22.27 -5.39 -15.40
C LYS A 207 -23.02 -5.55 -16.73
N SER A 208 -23.84 -6.58 -16.89
CA SER A 208 -24.62 -6.76 -18.12
C SER A 208 -25.61 -5.61 -18.22
N ILE A 209 -25.38 -4.68 -19.14
CA ILE A 209 -26.35 -3.66 -19.49
C ILE A 209 -27.44 -4.37 -20.30
N ASN A 210 -28.45 -4.90 -19.62
CA ASN A 210 -29.65 -5.37 -20.29
C ASN A 210 -30.40 -4.14 -20.82
N SER A 211 -30.12 -3.75 -22.06
CA SER A 211 -30.98 -2.83 -22.80
C SER A 211 -32.32 -3.52 -23.05
N ARG A 212 -33.36 -3.07 -22.35
CA ARG A 212 -34.74 -3.44 -22.68
C ARG A 212 -35.06 -2.92 -24.08
N LYS A 213 -35.51 -3.83 -24.96
CA LYS A 213 -36.32 -3.49 -26.13
C LYS A 213 -37.78 -3.44 -25.72
#